data_AF-A0A952RSN1-F1
#
_entry.id   AF-A0A952RSN1-F1
#
_cell.length_a   1.000
_cell.length_b   1.000
_cell.length_c   1.000
_cell.angle_alpha   90.00
_cell.angle_beta   90.00
_cell.angle_gamma   90.00
#
_symmetry.space_group_name_H-M   'P 1'
#
loop_
_entity.id
_entity.type
_entity.pdbx_description
1 polymer ?
#
loop_
_entity_poly.entity_id
_entity_poly.type
_entity_poly.pdbx_seq_one_letter_code
_entity_poly.pdbx_strand_id
1 'polypeptide(L)'
;MKTTFLCIPFLLAAAACGGAPDDETASASTQASTTTEWQAAIRCDRAVLDVNRDERREVQLVIHDEDAVYALTHGVEVHDVPAGTINEKGEFILAGRLERGVFHANDFSSRSLRMEPYEAGSASRATVMGSPSRRAGAATRAIS
;
A
#
# COMPACT_ATOMS: atom_id res chain seq x y z
N MET A 1 32.78 9.17 23.27
CA MET A 1 32.23 10.44 22.79
C MET A 1 30.92 10.67 23.54
N LYS A 2 30.79 11.81 24.21
CA LYS A 2 29.84 12.07 25.29
C LYS A 2 28.94 13.22 24.82
N THR A 3 27.68 12.93 24.51
CA THR A 3 26.75 13.95 24.01
C THR A 3 25.53 13.99 24.93
N THR A 4 25.29 15.20 25.42
CA THR A 4 24.57 15.55 26.63
C THR A 4 23.06 15.57 26.39
N PHE A 5 22.31 14.90 27.26
CA PHE A 5 20.86 14.99 27.40
C PHE A 5 20.44 16.40 27.81
N LEU A 6 19.49 17.00 27.08
CA LEU A 6 18.90 18.28 27.41
C LEU A 6 17.41 18.07 27.71
N CYS A 7 17.08 17.96 29.00
CA CYS A 7 15.72 17.96 29.52
C CYS A 7 15.18 19.39 29.52
N ILE A 8 14.07 19.63 28.83
CA ILE A 8 13.27 20.86 28.99
C ILE A 8 11.98 20.47 29.74
N PRO A 9 11.80 20.89 31.00
CA PRO A 9 10.51 20.84 31.67
C PRO A 9 9.72 22.08 31.26
N PHE A 10 8.61 21.90 30.55
CA PHE A 10 7.65 23.00 30.35
C PHE A 10 6.42 22.81 31.22
N LEU A 11 6.06 23.91 31.88
CA LEU A 11 5.24 24.02 33.06
C LEU A 11 3.75 23.74 32.83
N LEU A 12 3.12 23.20 33.89
CA LEU A 12 1.70 23.27 34.18
C LEU A 12 1.17 24.71 34.10
N ALA A 13 0.05 24.92 33.43
CA ALA A 13 -0.86 26.03 33.70
C ALA A 13 -2.30 25.48 33.76
N ALA A 14 -2.84 25.38 34.98
CA ALA A 14 -4.26 25.22 35.23
C ALA A 14 -4.90 26.61 35.24
N ALA A 15 -5.73 26.92 34.25
CA ALA A 15 -6.59 28.08 34.26
C ALA A 15 -8.04 27.60 34.40
N ALA A 16 -8.59 27.75 35.61
CA ALA A 16 -10.02 27.77 35.83
C ALA A 16 -10.55 29.12 35.35
N CYS A 17 -11.48 29.12 34.40
CA CYS A 17 -12.23 30.32 34.01
C CYS A 17 -13.71 29.95 33.91
N GLY A 18 -14.49 30.42 34.88
CA GLY A 18 -15.94 30.51 34.79
C GLY A 18 -16.33 31.89 34.32
N GLY A 19 -17.25 31.96 33.37
CA GLY A 19 -17.84 33.21 32.86
C GLY A 19 -18.35 33.06 31.44
N ALA A 20 -19.66 32.87 31.28
CA ALA A 20 -20.43 33.17 30.08
C ALA A 20 -21.22 34.48 30.35
N PRO A 21 -21.75 35.23 29.35
CA PRO A 21 -22.04 34.78 27.98
C PRO A 21 -21.79 35.81 26.84
N ASP A 22 -22.01 35.33 25.62
CA ASP A 22 -22.36 36.05 24.37
C ASP A 22 -21.44 37.13 23.81
N ASP A 23 -20.55 36.69 22.92
CA ASP A 23 -20.22 37.41 21.69
C ASP A 23 -20.10 36.37 20.57
N GLU A 24 -21.04 36.37 19.62
CA GLU A 24 -20.97 35.64 18.34
C GLU A 24 -19.84 36.21 17.47
N THR A 25 -18.60 36.08 17.94
CA THR A 25 -17.46 36.13 17.04
C THR A 25 -17.34 34.73 16.47
N ALA A 26 -17.85 34.55 15.25
CA ALA A 26 -17.58 33.38 14.43
C ALA A 26 -16.07 33.16 14.43
N SER A 27 -15.61 32.26 15.31
CA SER A 27 -14.30 31.68 15.23
C SER A 27 -14.30 30.91 13.94
N ALA A 28 -13.84 31.55 12.87
CA ALA A 28 -13.24 30.85 11.76
C ALA A 28 -12.10 30.05 12.38
N SER A 29 -12.44 28.83 12.82
CA SER A 29 -11.48 27.76 13.04
C SER A 29 -10.71 27.69 11.75
N THR A 30 -9.58 28.38 11.73
CA THR A 30 -8.53 28.17 10.75
C THR A 30 -8.15 26.74 11.03
N GLN A 31 -8.83 25.79 10.38
CA GLN A 31 -8.35 24.44 10.23
C GLN A 31 -6.96 24.68 9.67
N ALA A 32 -5.95 24.53 10.51
CA ALA A 32 -4.59 24.43 10.05
C ALA A 32 -4.68 23.36 8.98
N SER A 33 -4.53 23.77 7.72
CA SER A 33 -4.33 22.84 6.62
C SER A 33 -3.06 22.12 7.00
N THR A 34 -3.24 21.00 7.68
CA THR A 34 -2.18 20.10 8.06
C THR A 34 -1.81 19.47 6.74
N THR A 35 -0.87 20.12 6.05
CA THR A 35 -0.24 19.56 4.87
C THR A 35 0.26 18.18 5.27
N THR A 36 -0.41 17.13 4.79
CA THR A 36 -0.04 15.77 5.12
C THR A 36 1.39 15.52 4.67
N GLU A 37 2.30 15.31 5.62
CA GLU A 37 3.68 14.99 5.30
C GLU A 37 3.81 13.47 5.09
N TRP A 38 4.10 13.09 3.86
CA TRP A 38 4.34 11.70 3.48
C TRP A 38 5.83 11.36 3.56
N GLN A 39 6.14 10.18 4.10
CA GLN A 39 7.51 9.69 4.19
C GLN A 39 7.63 8.31 3.54
N ALA A 40 8.57 8.18 2.61
CA ALA A 40 8.87 6.91 1.94
C ALA A 40 9.32 5.85 2.96
N ALA A 41 8.53 4.80 3.09
CA ALA A 41 8.83 3.62 3.88
C ALA A 41 9.54 2.56 3.03
N ILE A 42 8.99 2.22 1.86
CA ILE A 42 9.59 1.24 0.95
C ILE A 42 9.72 1.86 -0.43
N ARG A 43 10.92 1.79 -1.01
CA ARG A 43 11.17 2.20 -2.39
C ARG A 43 11.36 0.98 -3.27
N CYS A 44 10.61 0.94 -4.34
CA CYS A 44 10.78 0.05 -5.48
C CYS A 44 11.21 0.90 -6.69
N ASP A 45 11.70 0.26 -7.75
CA ASP A 45 12.23 0.99 -8.92
C ASP A 45 11.22 1.97 -9.54
N ARG A 46 9.93 1.61 -9.58
CA ARG A 46 8.85 2.43 -10.16
C ARG A 46 7.63 2.60 -9.25
N ALA A 47 7.80 2.35 -7.95
CA ALA A 47 6.73 2.55 -6.97
C ALA A 47 7.32 2.88 -5.59
N VAL A 48 6.55 3.61 -4.78
CA VAL A 48 6.93 3.96 -3.41
C VAL A 48 5.74 3.69 -2.50
N LEU A 49 5.97 2.96 -1.41
CA LEU A 49 5.05 2.90 -0.30
C LEU A 49 5.43 4.02 0.68
N ASP A 50 4.59 5.03 0.77
CA ASP A 50 4.72 6.09 1.76
C ASP A 50 3.82 5.82 2.97
N VAL A 51 4.26 6.34 4.11
CA VAL A 51 3.50 6.36 5.36
C VAL A 51 3.32 7.82 5.76
N ASN A 52 2.12 8.18 6.21
CA ASN A 52 1.87 9.51 6.75
C ASN A 52 2.68 9.68 8.05
N ARG A 53 3.46 10.75 8.13
CA ARG A 53 4.36 11.05 9.24
C ARG A 53 3.61 11.25 10.56
N ASP A 54 2.44 11.88 10.49
CA ASP A 54 1.63 12.27 11.64
C ASP A 54 0.62 11.17 12.02
N GLU A 55 0.07 10.45 11.04
CA GLU A 55 -0.82 9.30 11.24
C GLU A 55 -0.25 8.04 10.58
N ARG A 56 0.56 7.30 11.34
CA ARG A 56 1.32 6.13 10.87
C ARG A 56 0.50 4.91 10.44
N ARG A 57 -0.82 4.97 10.60
CA ARG A 57 -1.76 3.97 10.07
C ARG A 57 -2.21 4.30 8.66
N GLU A 58 -2.03 5.54 8.22
CA GLU A 58 -2.30 5.94 6.85
C GLU A 58 -1.07 5.67 5.98
N VAL A 59 -1.33 4.92 4.92
CA VAL A 59 -0.33 4.51 3.95
C VAL A 59 -0.82 4.85 2.56
N GLN A 60 0.10 5.13 1.66
CA GLN A 60 -0.21 5.24 0.24
C GLN A 60 0.82 4.49 -0.58
N LEU A 61 0.35 3.75 -1.58
CA LEU A 61 1.20 3.21 -2.62
C LEU A 61 1.14 4.16 -3.81
N VAL A 62 2.28 4.76 -4.16
CA VAL A 62 2.44 5.63 -5.32
C VAL A 62 3.15 4.83 -6.41
N ILE A 63 2.55 4.77 -7.60
CA ILE A 63 3.08 4.05 -8.76
C ILE A 63 3.42 5.09 -9.83
N HIS A 64 4.69 5.11 -10.24
CA HIS A 64 5.23 6.03 -11.25
C HIS A 64 5.40 5.37 -12.63
N ASP A 65 5.13 4.07 -12.72
CA ASP A 65 5.25 3.28 -13.95
C ASP A 65 4.08 3.54 -14.91
N GLU A 66 4.29 4.30 -15.98
CA GLU A 66 3.25 4.67 -16.94
C GLU A 66 2.49 3.45 -17.52
N ASP A 67 3.20 2.36 -17.82
CA ASP A 67 2.59 1.12 -18.35
C ASP A 67 1.67 0.48 -17.31
N ALA A 68 2.12 0.46 -16.05
CA ALA A 68 1.32 -0.09 -14.95
C ALA A 68 0.12 0.81 -14.63
N VAL A 69 0.29 2.13 -14.64
CA VAL A 69 -0.79 3.10 -14.46
C VAL A 69 -1.84 2.91 -15.55
N TYR A 70 -1.42 2.80 -16.82
CA TYR A 70 -2.33 2.55 -17.94
C TYR A 70 -3.11 1.25 -17.74
N ALA A 71 -2.41 0.16 -17.39
CA ALA A 71 -3.04 -1.14 -17.15
C ALA A 71 -4.03 -1.11 -15.97
N LEU A 72 -3.70 -0.45 -14.86
CA LEU A 72 -4.57 -0.33 -13.69
C LEU A 72 -5.82 0.53 -13.95
N THR A 73 -5.70 1.53 -14.82
CA THR A 73 -6.78 2.49 -15.09
C THR A 73 -7.71 2.04 -16.22
N HIS A 74 -7.21 1.26 -17.18
CA HIS A 74 -7.96 0.86 -18.38
C HIS A 74 -8.13 -0.65 -18.53
N GLY A 75 -7.28 -1.45 -17.89
CA GLY A 75 -7.16 -2.90 -18.13
C GLY A 75 -7.73 -3.80 -17.04
N VAL A 76 -8.05 -3.26 -15.86
CA VAL A 76 -8.56 -4.06 -14.74
C VAL A 76 -9.85 -3.46 -14.20
N GLU A 77 -10.98 -4.16 -14.40
CA GLU A 77 -12.17 -3.94 -13.58
C GLU A 77 -11.90 -4.56 -12.20
N VAL A 78 -11.41 -3.73 -11.27
CA VAL A 78 -11.20 -4.18 -9.90
C VAL A 78 -12.52 -4.05 -9.14
N HIS A 79 -13.26 -5.13 -9.02
CA HIS A 79 -14.39 -5.20 -8.09
C HIS A 79 -13.84 -5.18 -6.65
N ASP A 80 -14.39 -4.31 -5.81
CA ASP A 80 -14.13 -4.21 -4.35
C ASP A 80 -12.77 -3.66 -3.89
N VAL A 81 -11.97 -3.03 -4.76
CA VAL A 81 -10.75 -2.29 -4.33
C VAL A 81 -11.02 -0.80 -4.31
N PRO A 82 -10.58 -0.05 -3.28
CA PRO A 82 -10.72 1.40 -3.26
C PRO A 82 -10.15 2.00 -4.55
N ALA A 83 -10.96 2.84 -5.21
CA ALA A 83 -10.57 3.50 -6.44
C ALA A 83 -9.31 4.35 -6.18
N GLY A 84 -8.20 3.98 -6.80
CA GLY A 84 -7.00 4.79 -6.77
C GLY A 84 -7.21 6.11 -7.52
N THR A 85 -6.43 7.11 -7.18
CA THR A 85 -6.48 8.44 -7.81
C THR A 85 -5.26 8.65 -8.69
N ILE A 86 -5.41 9.45 -9.75
CA ILE A 86 -4.28 9.91 -10.57
C ILE A 86 -4.00 11.36 -10.19
N ASN A 87 -2.77 11.67 -9.84
CA ASN A 87 -2.38 13.05 -9.55
C ASN A 87 -1.99 13.83 -10.82
N GLU A 88 -1.66 15.11 -10.66
CA GLU A 88 -1.24 16.01 -11.75
C GLU A 88 0.06 15.59 -12.46
N LYS A 89 0.84 14.68 -11.86
CA LYS A 89 2.07 14.12 -12.45
C LYS A 89 1.81 12.82 -13.21
N GLY A 90 0.57 12.33 -13.26
CA GLY A 90 0.23 11.05 -13.88
C GLY A 90 0.55 9.84 -13.00
N GLU A 91 0.86 10.04 -11.72
CA GLU A 91 1.14 8.96 -10.78
C GLU A 91 -0.18 8.38 -10.26
N PHE A 92 -0.26 7.06 -10.15
CA PHE A 92 -1.41 6.39 -9.56
C PHE A 92 -1.17 6.21 -8.06
N ILE A 93 -2.15 6.65 -7.26
CA ILE A 93 -2.07 6.65 -5.80
C ILE A 93 -3.18 5.76 -5.26
N LEU A 94 -2.78 4.73 -4.52
CA LEU A 94 -3.68 3.90 -3.73
C LEU A 94 -3.47 4.22 -2.25
N ALA A 95 -4.36 5.04 -1.69
CA ALA A 95 -4.36 5.38 -0.27
C ALA A 95 -5.17 4.37 0.54
N GLY A 96 -4.73 4.10 1.77
CA GLY A 96 -5.40 3.19 2.68
C GLY A 96 -5.09 3.47 4.13
N ARG A 97 -5.93 2.94 5.01
CA ARG A 97 -5.73 2.95 6.46
C ARG A 97 -5.61 1.53 6.96
N LEU A 98 -4.64 1.29 7.82
CA LEU A 98 -4.41 0.00 8.45
C LEU A 98 -5.21 -0.10 9.74
N GLU A 99 -6.09 -1.10 9.80
CA GLU A 99 -6.87 -1.42 11.01
C GLU A 99 -5.96 -1.87 12.17
N ARG A 100 -4.86 -2.55 11.85
CA ARG A 100 -3.90 -3.10 12.82
C ARG A 100 -2.47 -2.82 12.39
N GLY A 101 -1.62 -2.57 13.37
CA GLY A 101 -0.23 -2.18 13.16
C GLY A 101 -0.06 -0.67 13.08
N VAL A 102 1.16 -0.21 13.37
CA VAL A 102 1.58 1.18 13.24
C VAL A 102 2.96 1.11 12.60
N PHE A 103 3.10 1.64 11.39
CA PHE A 103 4.39 1.63 10.69
C PHE A 103 5.20 2.86 11.07
N HIS A 104 6.41 2.67 11.57
CA HIS A 104 7.40 3.74 11.60
C HIS A 104 8.20 3.72 10.30
N ALA A 105 8.45 4.89 9.70
CA ALA A 105 9.33 4.97 8.53
C ALA A 105 10.71 4.33 8.76
N ASN A 106 11.22 4.39 10.00
CA ASN A 106 12.49 3.77 10.39
C ASN A 106 12.45 2.24 10.39
N ASP A 107 11.27 1.61 10.45
CA ASP A 107 11.13 0.14 10.44
C ASP A 107 11.68 -0.48 9.15
N PHE A 108 11.75 0.32 8.08
CA PHE A 108 12.13 -0.11 6.74
C PHE A 108 13.52 0.38 6.30
N SER A 109 14.17 1.20 7.12
CA SER A 109 15.49 1.80 6.82
C SER A 109 16.60 0.78 6.54
N SER A 110 16.40 -0.48 6.92
CA SER A 110 17.35 -1.59 6.72
C SER A 110 17.01 -2.52 5.55
N ARG A 111 15.91 -2.30 4.82
CA ARG A 111 15.43 -3.25 3.80
C ARG A 111 15.26 -2.60 2.44
N SER A 112 16.27 -2.71 1.59
CA SER A 112 16.07 -2.60 0.14
C SER A 112 15.43 -3.90 -0.35
N LEU A 113 14.14 -3.86 -0.70
CA LEU A 113 13.52 -4.98 -1.39
C LEU A 113 13.88 -4.88 -2.86
N ARG A 114 14.84 -5.69 -3.29
CA ARG A 114 15.08 -5.89 -4.72
C ARG A 114 13.92 -6.74 -5.23
N MET A 115 13.04 -6.15 -6.04
CA MET A 115 12.12 -6.96 -6.82
C MET A 115 12.94 -7.61 -7.92
N GLU A 116 13.20 -8.91 -7.78
CA GLU A 116 13.65 -9.70 -8.92
C GLU A 116 12.61 -9.54 -10.03
N PRO A 117 13.02 -9.30 -11.28
CA PRO A 117 12.10 -9.14 -12.38
C PRO A 117 11.18 -10.35 -12.41
N TYR A 118 9.87 -10.10 -12.46
CA TYR A 118 8.89 -11.13 -12.69
C TYR A 118 9.13 -11.67 -14.11
N GLU A 119 9.96 -12.71 -14.22
CA GLU A 119 10.09 -13.51 -15.42
C GLU A 119 8.72 -14.12 -15.71
N ALA A 120 7.97 -13.48 -16.61
CA ALA A 120 6.74 -14.01 -17.19
C ALA A 120 7.12 -15.24 -18.05
N GLY A 121 7.55 -16.33 -17.40
CA GLY A 121 8.43 -17.29 -18.03
C GLY A 121 8.55 -18.63 -17.31
N SER A 122 7.51 -19.06 -16.59
CA SER A 122 7.36 -20.49 -16.29
C SER A 122 5.94 -20.92 -16.62
N ALA A 123 5.61 -20.85 -17.91
CA ALA A 123 4.59 -21.72 -18.48
C ALA A 123 4.97 -23.15 -18.08
N SER A 124 4.22 -23.69 -17.12
CA SER A 124 4.35 -25.06 -16.65
C SER A 124 4.23 -25.96 -17.87
N ARG A 125 5.37 -26.44 -18.35
CA ARG A 125 5.48 -27.41 -19.41
C ARG A 125 4.91 -28.69 -18.83
N ALA A 126 3.60 -28.85 -18.88
CA ALA A 126 2.92 -30.08 -18.56
C ALA A 126 3.46 -31.13 -19.54
N THR A 127 4.48 -31.87 -19.09
CA THR A 127 4.89 -33.12 -19.68
C THR A 127 3.68 -34.04 -19.58
N VAL A 128 2.88 -34.08 -20.64
CA VAL A 128 1.91 -35.14 -20.89
C VAL A 128 2.72 -36.43 -21.01
N MET A 129 2.96 -37.09 -19.88
CA MET A 129 3.49 -38.43 -19.87
C MET A 129 2.46 -39.34 -20.54
N GLY A 130 2.91 -39.97 -21.62
CA GLY A 130 2.08 -40.81 -22.47
C GLY A 130 1.37 -41.91 -21.70
N SER A 131 0.07 -42.03 -21.95
CA SER A 131 -0.70 -43.21 -21.57
C SER A 131 -0.17 -44.43 -22.33
N PRO A 132 0.24 -45.51 -21.65
CA PRO A 132 0.67 -46.73 -22.30
C PRO A 132 -0.51 -47.44 -22.95
N SER A 133 -0.32 -47.72 -24.24
CA SER A 133 -0.95 -48.76 -25.05
C SER A 133 -1.39 -49.98 -24.22
N ARG A 134 -2.70 -50.26 -24.19
CA ARG A 134 -3.22 -51.60 -23.92
C ARG A 134 -3.90 -52.13 -25.17
N ARG A 135 -3.13 -52.94 -25.89
CA ARG A 135 -3.56 -53.86 -26.92
C ARG A 135 -3.91 -55.20 -26.25
N ALA A 136 -4.82 -55.93 -26.90
CA ALA A 136 -5.31 -57.30 -26.64
C ALA A 136 -6.49 -57.40 -25.64
N GLY A 137 -7.53 -58.19 -25.90
CA GLY A 137 -7.65 -59.27 -26.88
C GLY A 137 -9.09 -59.53 -27.32
N ALA A 138 -9.17 -60.23 -28.43
CA ALA A 138 -10.38 -60.79 -29.02
C ALA A 138 -11.09 -61.77 -28.08
N ALA A 139 -12.41 -61.80 -28.15
CA ALA A 139 -13.19 -62.98 -27.80
C ALA A 139 -14.41 -63.10 -28.73
N THR A 140 -14.25 -64.05 -29.65
CA THR A 140 -15.23 -64.65 -30.56
C THR A 140 -16.38 -65.34 -29.80
N ARG A 141 -17.64 -65.17 -30.24
CA ARG A 141 -18.74 -66.17 -30.24
C ARG A 141 -19.95 -65.54 -30.94
N ALA A 142 -20.27 -65.85 -32.20
CA ALA A 142 -20.88 -67.07 -32.74
C ALA A 142 -22.36 -67.29 -32.33
N ILE A 143 -23.25 -66.95 -33.28
CA ILE A 143 -24.39 -67.71 -33.83
C ILE A 143 -25.43 -68.26 -32.82
N SER A 144 -26.66 -67.73 -32.90
CA SER A 144 -27.81 -68.44 -33.49
C SER A 144 -28.99 -67.50 -33.72
#